data_AF-A0A9N9T6I0-F1
#
_entry.id   AF-A0A9N9T6I0-F1
#
_cell.length_a   1.000
_cell.length_b   1.000
_cell.length_c   1.000
_cell.angle_alpha   90.00
_cell.angle_beta   90.00
_cell.angle_gamma   90.00
#
_symmetry.space_group_name_H-M   'P 1'
#
loop_
_entity.id
_entity.type
_entity.pdbx_description
1 polymer ?
#
loop_
_entity_poly.entity_id
_entity_poly.type
_entity_poly.pdbx_seq_one_letter_code
_entity_poly.pdbx_strand_id
1 'polypeptide(L)'
;MLPVVDSYKNLTDKIKYSFQWLDTQYDYGLGFKYVLKCDDDSFVNLDKVVVELMKIESKYMKRMYDKNTEEYILSINYQQEGRNEGLNLYWGYFNGNARIKSRGKWKETNWIVSDRYVPYALGGGYILSKGLISYISRNMKELKSFNSEDVSVGLWLSPVNNIVRIHDIRFDTEWTSRGCKNYHLVTHNVTPEEMKNFFENLVKTGKMCTRETTKRVHYMYDWNVPPSQCCKTINEMKILL
;
A
#
# COMPACT_ATOMS: atom_id res chain seq x y z
N MET A 1 12.43 0.57 -21.04
CA MET A 1 12.22 1.91 -20.46
C MET A 1 10.82 2.37 -20.89
N LEU A 2 9.99 2.89 -19.97
CA LEU A 2 8.60 3.29 -20.29
C LEU A 2 8.59 4.59 -21.13
N PRO A 3 7.62 4.78 -22.04
CA PRO A 3 7.52 5.97 -22.89
C PRO A 3 6.91 7.17 -22.13
N VAL A 4 7.49 7.53 -20.98
CA VAL A 4 7.02 8.61 -20.10
C VAL A 4 8.20 9.50 -19.73
N VAL A 5 8.01 10.82 -19.84
CA VAL A 5 9.02 11.78 -19.37
C VAL A 5 9.08 11.72 -17.84
N ASP A 6 10.27 11.42 -17.32
CA ASP A 6 10.51 11.36 -15.89
C ASP A 6 10.35 12.75 -15.25
N SER A 7 9.25 12.94 -14.52
CA SER A 7 9.03 14.12 -13.69
C SER A 7 7.98 13.87 -12.61
N TYR A 8 8.00 14.69 -11.56
CA TYR A 8 6.97 14.68 -10.52
C TYR A 8 5.55 14.86 -11.07
N LYS A 9 5.38 15.65 -12.13
CA LYS A 9 4.06 15.90 -12.74
C LYS A 9 3.50 14.66 -13.44
N ASN A 10 4.35 13.73 -13.83
CA ASN A 10 3.99 12.55 -14.60
C ASN A 10 4.02 11.26 -13.77
N LEU A 11 4.13 11.34 -12.43
CA LEU A 11 4.19 10.14 -11.57
C LEU A 11 2.98 9.23 -11.75
N THR A 12 1.78 9.82 -11.83
CA THR A 12 0.54 9.05 -12.07
C THR A 12 0.58 8.31 -13.40
N ASP A 13 1.11 8.94 -14.45
CA ASP A 13 1.27 8.28 -15.74
C ASP A 13 2.32 7.19 -15.68
N LYS A 14 3.46 7.42 -14.99
CA LYS A 14 4.44 6.35 -14.75
C LYS A 14 3.81 5.13 -14.10
N ILE A 15 2.96 5.31 -13.08
CA ILE A 15 2.24 4.20 -12.44
C ILE A 15 1.33 3.48 -13.45
N LYS A 16 0.51 4.23 -14.20
CA LYS A 16 -0.37 3.63 -15.23
C LYS A 16 0.41 2.80 -16.24
N TYR A 17 1.46 3.37 -16.83
CA TYR A 17 2.25 2.70 -17.85
C TYR A 17 3.09 1.55 -17.27
N SER A 18 3.50 1.62 -16.00
CA SER A 18 4.16 0.50 -15.31
C SER A 18 3.20 -0.68 -15.15
N PHE A 19 1.95 -0.41 -14.73
CA PHE A 19 0.93 -1.45 -14.57
C PHE A 19 0.50 -2.02 -15.92
N GLN A 20 0.36 -1.19 -16.95
CA GLN A 20 0.11 -1.66 -18.31
C GLN A 20 1.24 -2.58 -18.80
N TRP A 21 2.50 -2.18 -18.59
CA TRP A 21 3.65 -2.99 -18.98
C TRP A 21 3.66 -4.33 -18.24
N LEU A 22 3.45 -4.34 -16.92
CA LEU A 22 3.37 -5.57 -16.13
C LEU A 22 2.26 -6.50 -16.60
N ASP A 23 1.06 -5.97 -16.84
CA ASP A 23 -0.06 -6.74 -17.36
C ASP A 23 0.25 -7.33 -18.75
N THR A 24 0.92 -6.56 -19.60
CA THR A 24 1.38 -7.04 -20.91
C THR A 24 2.44 -8.15 -20.77
N GLN A 25 3.41 -8.01 -19.87
CA GLN A 25 4.44 -9.04 -19.66
C GLN A 25 3.88 -10.35 -19.11
N TYR A 26 2.76 -10.28 -18.37
CA TYR A 26 2.07 -11.47 -17.90
C TYR A 26 1.68 -12.39 -19.06
N ASP A 27 1.17 -11.80 -20.16
CA ASP A 27 0.78 -12.54 -21.37
C ASP A 27 1.99 -13.14 -22.11
N TYR A 28 3.20 -12.63 -21.86
CA TYR A 28 4.48 -13.17 -22.36
C TYR A 28 5.14 -14.17 -21.39
N GLY A 29 4.42 -14.63 -20.36
CA GLY A 29 4.88 -15.68 -19.45
C GLY A 29 5.51 -15.19 -18.14
N LEU A 30 5.51 -13.87 -17.87
CA LEU A 30 5.88 -13.36 -16.55
C LEU A 30 4.76 -13.66 -15.53
N GLY A 31 4.75 -14.87 -14.99
CA GLY A 31 3.78 -15.30 -13.99
C GLY A 31 4.01 -14.63 -12.64
N PHE A 32 3.22 -13.60 -12.32
CA PHE A 32 3.19 -12.98 -10.99
C PHE A 32 1.79 -12.98 -10.40
N LYS A 33 1.71 -13.05 -9.06
CA LYS A 33 0.45 -12.90 -8.31
C LYS A 33 0.29 -11.53 -7.69
N TYR A 34 1.40 -10.91 -7.29
CA TYR A 34 1.45 -9.67 -6.53
C TYR A 34 2.52 -8.75 -7.08
N VAL A 35 2.31 -7.45 -6.94
CA VAL A 35 3.24 -6.38 -7.28
C VAL A 35 3.38 -5.51 -6.05
N LEU A 36 4.61 -5.31 -5.58
CA LEU A 36 4.95 -4.29 -4.58
C LEU A 36 5.40 -3.03 -5.33
N LYS A 37 4.65 -1.93 -5.16
CA LYS A 37 5.13 -0.58 -5.48
C LYS A 37 5.84 -0.03 -4.25
N CYS A 38 6.99 0.59 -4.43
CA CYS A 38 7.66 1.38 -3.40
C CYS A 38 8.47 2.50 -4.06
N ASP A 39 8.85 3.48 -3.25
CA ASP A 39 9.71 4.59 -3.68
C ASP A 39 11.19 4.18 -3.56
N ASP A 40 12.11 4.93 -4.18
CA ASP A 40 13.54 4.61 -4.20
C ASP A 40 14.26 4.90 -2.88
N ASP A 41 13.60 5.59 -1.96
CA ASP A 41 13.98 5.83 -0.57
C ASP A 41 13.20 4.92 0.42
N SER A 42 12.68 3.79 -0.07
CA SER A 42 12.01 2.77 0.75
C SER A 42 12.82 1.49 0.92
N PHE A 43 13.02 1.06 2.16
CA PHE A 43 13.58 -0.24 2.49
C PHE A 43 12.48 -1.29 2.63
N VAL A 44 12.65 -2.44 1.98
CA VAL A 44 11.70 -3.57 1.99
C VAL A 44 12.36 -4.78 2.64
N ASN A 45 11.76 -5.29 3.73
CA ASN A 45 12.14 -6.58 4.30
C ASN A 45 11.49 -7.71 3.50
N LEU A 46 12.10 -8.04 2.35
CA LEU A 46 11.51 -8.92 1.35
C LEU A 46 11.14 -10.31 1.90
N ASP A 47 12.03 -10.91 2.69
CA ASP A 47 11.79 -12.24 3.29
C ASP A 47 10.52 -12.24 4.16
N LYS A 48 10.36 -11.19 4.99
CA LYS A 48 9.15 -11.06 5.81
C LYS A 48 7.91 -10.78 4.96
N VAL A 49 8.00 -9.94 3.93
CA VAL A 49 6.88 -9.66 3.02
C VAL A 49 6.38 -10.96 2.39
N VAL A 50 7.27 -11.84 1.91
CA VAL A 50 6.89 -13.12 1.31
C VAL A 50 6.19 -14.04 2.31
N VAL A 51 6.74 -14.17 3.52
CA VAL A 51 6.12 -14.98 4.59
C VAL A 51 4.74 -14.45 4.97
N GLU A 52 4.60 -13.13 5.11
CA GLU A 52 3.31 -12.50 5.44
C GLU A 52 2.29 -12.59 4.30
N LEU A 53 2.72 -12.52 3.03
CA LEU A 53 1.84 -12.78 1.88
C LEU A 53 1.26 -14.20 1.92
N MET A 54 2.07 -15.21 2.26
CA MET A 54 1.58 -16.60 2.39
C MET A 54 0.55 -16.73 3.52
N LYS A 55 0.75 -16.01 4.64
CA LYS A 55 -0.23 -15.95 5.73
C LYS A 55 -1.51 -15.25 5.29
N ILE A 56 -1.41 -14.15 4.55
CA ILE A 56 -2.58 -13.44 4.02
C ILE A 56 -3.35 -14.32 3.04
N GLU A 57 -2.66 -14.98 2.11
CA GLU A 57 -3.27 -15.92 1.16
C GLU A 57 -4.00 -17.05 1.89
N SER A 58 -3.42 -17.61 2.95
CA SER A 58 -4.01 -18.74 3.68
C SER A 58 -5.15 -18.35 4.63
N LYS A 59 -5.05 -17.20 5.32
CA LYS A 59 -6.01 -16.77 6.34
C LYS A 59 -7.13 -15.88 5.79
N TYR A 60 -6.78 -14.88 4.98
CA TYR A 60 -7.69 -13.79 4.61
C TYR A 60 -8.21 -13.94 3.17
N MET A 61 -7.48 -14.62 2.29
CA MET A 61 -7.91 -14.81 0.90
C MET A 61 -8.66 -16.14 0.68
N LYS A 62 -8.44 -17.16 1.52
CA LYS A 62 -9.17 -18.43 1.47
C LYS A 62 -10.40 -18.38 2.40
N ARG A 63 -11.53 -18.93 1.93
CA ARG A 63 -12.92 -18.84 2.47
C ARG A 63 -13.16 -19.35 3.92
N MET A 64 -12.15 -19.42 4.78
CA MET A 64 -12.25 -19.92 6.16
C MET A 64 -11.84 -18.85 7.19
N TYR A 65 -12.04 -17.57 6.88
CA TYR A 65 -11.77 -16.49 7.82
C TYR A 65 -12.77 -16.51 8.98
N ASP A 66 -12.28 -16.83 10.18
CA ASP A 66 -12.97 -16.60 11.45
C ASP A 66 -12.67 -15.17 11.94
N LYS A 67 -13.71 -14.34 12.03
CA LYS A 67 -13.63 -12.94 12.48
C LYS A 67 -13.05 -12.78 13.89
N ASN A 68 -12.95 -13.85 14.67
CA ASN A 68 -12.44 -13.80 16.05
C ASN A 68 -10.90 -13.78 16.17
N THR A 69 -10.16 -13.73 15.07
CA THR A 69 -8.69 -13.57 15.07
C THR A 69 -8.26 -12.21 14.50
N GLU A 70 -8.79 -11.12 15.04
CA GLU A 70 -8.24 -9.79 14.76
C GLU A 70 -6.83 -9.67 15.37
N GLU A 71 -5.81 -9.83 14.54
CA GLU A 71 -4.47 -9.37 14.87
C GLU A 71 -4.53 -7.83 14.97
N TYR A 72 -4.27 -7.26 16.16
CA TYR A 72 -4.36 -5.81 16.46
C TYR A 72 -3.48 -4.89 15.59
N ILE A 73 -2.75 -5.45 14.63
CA ILE A 73 -1.86 -4.77 13.70
C ILE A 73 -2.47 -4.60 12.30
N LEU A 74 -3.53 -5.38 11.99
CA LEU A 74 -4.24 -5.38 10.72
C LEU A 74 -5.65 -4.83 10.91
N SER A 75 -6.11 -4.06 9.94
CA SER A 75 -7.54 -3.74 9.80
C SER A 75 -7.98 -4.06 8.38
N ILE A 76 -8.98 -4.93 8.26
CA ILE A 76 -9.32 -5.60 7.00
C ILE A 76 -10.73 -5.22 6.57
N ASN A 77 -10.89 -4.87 5.30
CA ASN A 77 -12.17 -4.65 4.65
C ASN A 77 -12.38 -5.62 3.50
N TYR A 78 -13.46 -6.39 3.56
CA TYR A 78 -13.90 -7.29 2.50
C TYR A 78 -15.05 -6.64 1.72
N GLN A 79 -14.88 -6.54 0.40
CA GLN A 79 -15.95 -6.19 -0.53
C GLN A 79 -16.06 -7.30 -1.56
N GLN A 80 -17.12 -8.09 -1.47
CA GLN A 80 -17.37 -9.24 -2.33
C GLN A 80 -18.86 -9.32 -2.64
N GLU A 81 -19.22 -9.47 -3.92
CA GLU A 81 -20.58 -9.88 -4.30
C GLU A 81 -20.52 -11.29 -4.88
N GLY A 82 -21.37 -12.17 -4.34
CA GLY A 82 -21.39 -13.57 -4.73
C GLY A 82 -20.24 -14.39 -4.14
N ARG A 83 -20.53 -15.64 -3.77
CA ARG A 83 -19.55 -16.48 -3.06
C ARG A 83 -18.48 -17.07 -3.97
N ASN A 84 -18.65 -17.05 -5.30
CA ASN A 84 -17.90 -17.88 -6.24
C ASN A 84 -16.66 -17.25 -6.90
N GLU A 85 -16.42 -15.96 -6.73
CA GLU A 85 -15.28 -15.29 -7.36
C GLU A 85 -14.07 -15.18 -6.42
N GLY A 86 -12.87 -15.22 -7.01
CA GLY A 86 -11.61 -15.03 -6.28
C GLY A 86 -11.45 -13.58 -5.81
N LEU A 87 -10.82 -13.41 -4.64
CA LEU A 87 -10.55 -12.10 -4.07
C LEU A 87 -9.23 -11.52 -4.62
N ASN A 88 -9.21 -10.20 -4.76
CA ASN A 88 -8.04 -9.40 -5.07
C ASN A 88 -7.49 -8.70 -3.81
N LEU A 89 -6.19 -8.46 -3.73
CA LEU A 89 -5.54 -7.87 -2.56
C LEU A 89 -5.06 -6.44 -2.85
N TYR A 90 -5.41 -5.50 -1.97
CA TYR A 90 -4.79 -4.19 -1.86
C TYR A 90 -4.31 -3.96 -0.41
N TRP A 91 -3.00 -4.07 -0.19
CA TRP A 91 -2.40 -4.11 1.14
C TRP A 91 -1.35 -3.01 1.31
N GLY A 92 -1.46 -2.24 2.39
CA GLY A 92 -0.49 -1.21 2.75
C GLY A 92 -0.97 -0.34 3.90
N TYR A 93 -0.43 0.86 4.02
CA TYR A 93 -0.82 1.81 5.07
C TYR A 93 -1.85 2.82 4.55
N PHE A 94 -3.13 2.54 4.77
CA PHE A 94 -4.23 3.36 4.24
C PHE A 94 -4.44 4.68 4.97
N ASN A 95 -4.76 5.74 4.22
CA ASN A 95 -5.25 7.02 4.74
C ASN A 95 -6.57 7.39 4.05
N GLY A 96 -7.58 7.79 4.84
CA GLY A 96 -8.89 8.23 4.36
C GLY A 96 -9.24 9.67 4.75
N ASN A 97 -8.40 10.32 5.55
CA ASN A 97 -8.66 11.65 6.11
C ASN A 97 -7.75 12.72 5.48
N ALA A 98 -7.12 12.41 4.34
CA ALA A 98 -6.27 13.36 3.63
C ALA A 98 -7.10 14.48 2.98
N ARG A 99 -6.62 15.73 3.13
CA ARG A 99 -7.20 16.90 2.47
C ARG A 99 -6.55 17.10 1.10
N ILE A 100 -7.34 17.62 0.15
CA ILE A 100 -6.85 18.02 -1.17
C ILE A 100 -5.73 19.06 -0.98
N LYS A 101 -4.58 18.81 -1.60
CA LYS A 101 -3.47 19.75 -1.55
C LYS A 101 -3.80 20.95 -2.43
N SER A 102 -3.93 22.12 -1.84
CA SER A 102 -4.26 23.36 -2.58
C SER A 102 -3.04 24.20 -2.97
N ARG A 103 -1.84 23.82 -2.50
CA ARG A 103 -0.58 24.57 -2.69
C ARG A 103 0.62 23.63 -2.84
N GLY A 104 1.72 24.18 -3.36
CA GLY A 104 3.01 23.48 -3.49
C GLY A 104 3.08 22.54 -4.71
N LYS A 105 4.18 21.78 -4.81
CA LYS A 105 4.42 20.85 -5.92
C LYS A 105 3.34 19.76 -6.07
N TRP A 106 2.62 19.49 -4.99
CA TRP A 106 1.55 18.50 -4.90
C TRP A 106 0.16 19.10 -5.09
N LYS A 107 0.04 20.37 -5.48
CA LYS A 107 -1.24 21.05 -5.64
C LYS A 107 -2.12 20.29 -6.63
N GLU A 108 -3.34 19.97 -6.23
CA GLU A 108 -4.35 19.29 -7.03
C GLU A 108 -5.47 20.27 -7.39
N THR A 109 -5.54 20.66 -8.67
CA THR A 109 -6.52 21.65 -9.14
C THR A 109 -7.76 21.04 -9.75
N ASN A 110 -7.68 19.78 -10.19
CA ASN A 110 -8.71 19.14 -11.00
C ASN A 110 -9.55 18.12 -10.21
N TRP A 111 -9.37 18.06 -8.88
CA TRP A 111 -10.12 17.15 -8.02
C TRP A 111 -11.60 17.55 -7.95
N ILE A 112 -12.47 16.64 -8.38
CA ILE A 112 -13.93 16.84 -8.42
C ILE A 112 -14.70 15.79 -7.63
N VAL A 113 -14.02 14.79 -7.05
CA VAL A 113 -14.67 13.59 -6.51
C VAL A 113 -15.39 13.87 -5.20
N SER A 114 -14.76 14.60 -4.28
CA SER A 114 -15.32 14.97 -2.97
C SER A 114 -14.50 16.08 -2.29
N ASP A 115 -14.86 16.44 -1.05
CA ASP A 115 -14.17 17.44 -0.22
C ASP A 115 -12.83 16.94 0.37
N ARG A 116 -12.54 15.64 0.23
CA ARG A 116 -11.31 14.97 0.70
C ARG A 116 -10.79 14.03 -0.39
N TYR A 117 -9.56 13.54 -0.24
CA TYR A 117 -9.16 12.41 -1.08
C TYR A 117 -9.93 11.15 -0.64
N VAL A 118 -10.21 10.29 -1.61
CA VAL A 118 -10.74 8.93 -1.34
C VAL A 118 -9.72 8.11 -0.55
N PRO A 119 -10.12 7.02 0.13
CA PRO A 119 -9.16 6.13 0.79
C PRO A 119 -8.11 5.57 -0.17
N TYR A 120 -6.84 5.62 0.22
CA TYR A 120 -5.71 5.12 -0.57
C TYR A 120 -4.58 4.64 0.33
N ALA A 121 -3.76 3.69 -0.15
CA ALA A 121 -2.52 3.30 0.52
C ALA A 121 -1.43 4.34 0.26
N LEU A 122 -0.64 4.68 1.29
CA LEU A 122 0.39 5.70 1.22
C LEU A 122 1.62 5.25 0.40
N GLY A 123 2.22 6.21 -0.31
CA GLY A 123 3.14 5.97 -1.43
C GLY A 123 4.48 5.31 -1.13
N GLY A 124 4.97 5.36 0.11
CA GLY A 124 6.22 4.69 0.46
C GLY A 124 6.19 3.18 0.22
N GLY A 125 4.99 2.59 0.10
CA GLY A 125 4.84 1.30 -0.52
C GLY A 125 3.52 0.61 -0.23
N TYR A 126 3.08 -0.21 -1.18
CA TYR A 126 1.88 -1.03 -1.08
C TYR A 126 1.92 -2.19 -2.07
N ILE A 127 1.14 -3.23 -1.78
CA ILE A 127 1.03 -4.45 -2.58
C ILE A 127 -0.33 -4.52 -3.26
N LEU A 128 -0.34 -4.82 -4.55
CA LEU A 128 -1.52 -5.08 -5.36
C LEU A 128 -1.46 -6.49 -5.96
N SER A 129 -2.59 -7.21 -5.95
CA SER A 129 -2.71 -8.47 -6.69
C SER A 129 -2.84 -8.23 -8.20
N LYS A 130 -2.44 -9.23 -8.99
CA LYS A 130 -2.49 -9.22 -10.47
C LYS A 130 -3.84 -8.76 -11.02
N GLY A 131 -4.97 -9.18 -10.45
CA GLY A 131 -6.28 -8.78 -10.96
C GLY A 131 -6.56 -7.28 -10.86
N LEU A 132 -6.03 -6.59 -9.83
CA LEU A 132 -6.13 -5.13 -9.72
C LEU A 132 -5.22 -4.42 -10.74
N ILE A 133 -4.03 -4.97 -10.97
CA ILE A 133 -3.11 -4.48 -12.02
C ILE A 133 -3.77 -4.60 -13.39
N SER A 134 -4.36 -5.76 -13.71
CA SER A 134 -5.12 -5.96 -14.95
C SER A 134 -6.32 -5.02 -15.07
N TYR A 135 -7.05 -4.77 -13.98
CA TYR A 135 -8.17 -3.84 -13.99
C TYR A 135 -7.71 -2.42 -14.36
N ILE A 136 -6.65 -1.91 -13.72
CA ILE A 136 -6.12 -0.58 -14.03
C ILE A 136 -5.59 -0.51 -15.47
N SER A 137 -4.80 -1.50 -15.88
CA SER A 137 -4.22 -1.61 -17.22
C SER A 137 -5.30 -1.54 -18.32
N ARG A 138 -6.33 -2.38 -18.21
CA ARG A 138 -7.38 -2.49 -19.23
C ARG A 138 -8.27 -1.26 -19.32
N ASN A 139 -8.47 -0.55 -18.21
CA ASN A 139 -9.34 0.63 -18.15
C ASN A 139 -8.56 1.96 -18.21
N MET A 140 -7.23 1.94 -18.39
CA MET A 140 -6.35 3.11 -18.19
C MET A 140 -6.73 4.37 -18.96
N LYS A 141 -7.41 4.23 -20.11
CA LYS A 141 -7.87 5.34 -20.97
C LYS A 141 -9.08 6.09 -20.39
N GLU A 142 -9.90 5.40 -19.60
CA GLU A 142 -11.10 5.96 -18.96
C GLU A 142 -10.82 6.47 -17.55
N LEU A 143 -9.78 5.93 -16.91
CA LEU A 143 -9.36 6.31 -15.57
C LEU A 143 -8.79 7.74 -15.53
N LYS A 144 -9.40 8.64 -14.76
CA LYS A 144 -8.89 10.00 -14.57
C LYS A 144 -7.58 10.00 -13.77
N SER A 145 -6.52 10.58 -14.33
CA SER A 145 -5.27 10.85 -13.59
C SER A 145 -5.39 12.12 -12.75
N PHE A 146 -4.90 12.06 -11.52
CA PHE A 146 -4.67 13.20 -10.62
C PHE A 146 -3.18 13.38 -10.40
N ASN A 147 -2.75 14.49 -9.80
CA ASN A 147 -1.34 14.79 -9.58
C ASN A 147 -0.69 13.83 -8.57
N SER A 148 -1.46 13.35 -7.59
CA SER A 148 -1.00 12.27 -6.71
C SER A 148 -1.33 10.91 -7.33
N GLU A 149 -0.30 10.11 -7.56
CA GLU A 149 -0.39 8.76 -8.10
C GLU A 149 -1.05 7.81 -7.11
N ASP A 150 -0.72 7.92 -5.82
CA ASP A 150 -1.27 7.04 -4.79
C ASP A 150 -2.79 7.27 -4.61
N VAL A 151 -3.20 8.54 -4.57
CA VAL A 151 -4.61 8.93 -4.56
C VAL A 151 -5.31 8.43 -5.81
N SER A 152 -4.65 8.52 -6.97
CA SER A 152 -5.20 8.04 -8.23
C SER A 152 -5.42 6.52 -8.20
N VAL A 153 -4.47 5.73 -7.69
CA VAL A 153 -4.63 4.28 -7.51
C VAL A 153 -5.79 3.97 -6.55
N GLY A 154 -5.88 4.67 -5.42
CA GLY A 154 -7.01 4.53 -4.49
C GLY A 154 -8.36 4.80 -5.14
N LEU A 155 -8.43 5.84 -5.99
CA LEU A 155 -9.64 6.17 -6.75
C LEU A 155 -9.99 5.12 -7.80
N TRP A 156 -9.03 4.70 -8.63
CA TRP A 156 -9.27 3.72 -9.68
C TRP A 156 -9.74 2.38 -9.11
N LEU A 157 -9.29 2.03 -7.90
CA LEU A 157 -9.69 0.80 -7.22
C LEU A 157 -10.91 0.97 -6.31
N SER A 158 -11.49 2.17 -6.20
CA SER A 158 -12.67 2.42 -5.37
C SER A 158 -13.95 1.70 -5.83
N PRO A 159 -14.24 1.53 -7.14
CA PRO A 159 -15.44 0.81 -7.59
C PRO A 159 -15.20 -0.70 -7.76
N VAL A 160 -13.98 -1.19 -7.52
CA VAL A 160 -13.63 -2.59 -7.72
C VAL A 160 -14.24 -3.44 -6.61
N ASN A 161 -15.00 -4.45 -7.01
CA ASN A 161 -15.54 -5.49 -6.14
C ASN A 161 -14.59 -6.71 -6.09
N ASN A 162 -14.91 -7.70 -5.24
CA ASN A 162 -14.09 -8.89 -4.99
C ASN A 162 -12.66 -8.50 -4.60
N ILE A 163 -12.57 -7.59 -3.63
CA ILE A 163 -11.33 -7.00 -3.15
C ILE A 163 -11.27 -7.04 -1.62
N VAL A 164 -10.07 -7.31 -1.12
CA VAL A 164 -9.70 -7.21 0.28
C VAL A 164 -8.72 -6.05 0.41
N ARG A 165 -9.10 -5.05 1.21
CA ARG A 165 -8.22 -3.94 1.57
C ARG A 165 -7.68 -4.20 2.98
N ILE A 166 -6.37 -4.21 3.11
CA ILE A 166 -5.69 -4.45 4.39
C ILE A 166 -4.88 -3.21 4.74
N HIS A 167 -5.29 -2.53 5.81
CA HIS A 167 -4.45 -1.57 6.50
C HIS A 167 -3.52 -2.31 7.45
N ASP A 168 -2.21 -2.08 7.34
CA ASP A 168 -1.20 -2.77 8.14
C ASP A 168 -0.13 -1.79 8.63
N ILE A 169 -0.02 -1.65 9.95
CA ILE A 169 0.90 -0.71 10.60
C ILE A 169 2.39 -1.04 10.37
N ARG A 170 2.69 -2.24 9.85
CA ARG A 170 4.05 -2.65 9.50
C ARG A 170 4.54 -2.01 8.19
N PHE A 171 3.65 -1.33 7.46
CA PHE A 171 4.00 -0.44 6.35
C PHE A 171 4.22 0.98 6.90
N ASP A 172 5.45 1.31 7.25
CA ASP A 172 5.83 2.68 7.64
C ASP A 172 6.08 3.53 6.38
N THR A 173 4.99 3.86 5.67
CA THR A 173 5.03 4.39 4.30
C THR A 173 4.50 5.82 4.16
N GLU A 174 4.40 6.55 5.29
CA GLU A 174 4.15 7.99 5.25
C GLU A 174 5.37 8.79 4.75
N TRP A 175 5.15 10.07 4.43
CA TRP A 175 6.19 11.03 4.01
C TRP A 175 7.41 11.14 4.94
N THR A 176 7.32 10.64 6.18
CA THR A 176 8.45 10.51 7.10
C THR A 176 8.29 9.26 7.96
N SER A 177 9.40 8.58 8.23
CA SER A 177 9.42 7.37 9.04
C SER A 177 8.97 7.60 10.49
N ARG A 178 8.25 6.62 11.03
CA ARG A 178 7.89 6.49 12.44
C ARG A 178 9.02 5.98 13.32
N GLY A 179 10.21 5.75 12.76
CA GLY A 179 11.33 5.13 13.43
C GLY A 179 11.58 3.71 12.91
N CYS A 180 12.48 3.00 13.58
CA CYS A 180 12.86 1.65 13.18
C CYS A 180 12.23 0.63 14.12
N LYS A 181 11.44 -0.29 13.58
CA LYS A 181 10.92 -1.45 14.32
C LYS A 181 11.23 -2.71 13.52
N ASN A 182 11.66 -3.78 14.20
CA ASN A 182 12.01 -5.03 13.51
C ASN A 182 10.81 -5.70 12.86
N TYR A 183 9.59 -5.36 13.28
CA TYR A 183 8.36 -5.84 12.67
C TYR A 183 7.97 -5.13 11.37
N HIS A 184 8.60 -4.01 11.01
CA HIS A 184 8.29 -3.30 9.77
C HIS A 184 8.59 -4.19 8.55
N LEU A 185 7.67 -4.14 7.59
CA LEU A 185 7.77 -4.81 6.29
C LEU A 185 8.33 -3.85 5.24
N VAL A 186 7.85 -2.60 5.25
CA VAL A 186 8.32 -1.52 4.40
C VAL A 186 8.56 -0.30 5.28
N THR A 187 9.73 0.34 5.12
CA THR A 187 10.09 1.58 5.83
C THR A 187 10.52 2.63 4.80
N HIS A 188 9.78 3.74 4.71
CA HIS A 188 10.01 4.82 3.75
C HIS A 188 10.82 5.99 4.34
N ASN A 189 11.32 6.87 3.48
CA ASN A 189 12.16 8.01 3.81
C ASN A 189 13.44 7.57 4.54
N VAL A 190 14.11 6.57 3.95
CA VAL A 190 15.34 5.92 4.43
C VAL A 190 16.49 6.30 3.49
N THR A 191 17.63 6.69 4.06
CA THR A 191 18.81 7.03 3.28
C THR A 191 19.51 5.78 2.72
N PRO A 192 20.31 5.89 1.65
CA PRO A 192 21.08 4.75 1.12
C PRO A 192 22.02 4.10 2.16
N GLU A 193 22.55 4.87 3.10
CA GLU A 193 23.38 4.35 4.20
C GLU A 193 22.56 3.54 5.20
N GLU A 194 21.40 4.07 5.62
CA GLU A 194 20.47 3.33 6.48
C GLU A 194 19.97 2.04 5.82
N MET A 195 19.67 2.06 4.52
CA MET A 195 19.28 0.86 3.76
C MET A 195 20.36 -0.22 3.80
N LYS A 196 21.63 0.16 3.59
CA LYS A 196 22.76 -0.77 3.68
C LYS A 196 22.89 -1.34 5.09
N ASN A 197 22.79 -0.49 6.11
CA ASN A 197 22.85 -0.92 7.50
C ASN A 197 21.70 -1.88 7.85
N PHE A 198 20.47 -1.60 7.41
CA PHE A 198 19.33 -2.50 7.60
C PHE A 198 19.56 -3.86 6.95
N PHE A 199 20.05 -3.89 5.71
CA PHE A 199 20.36 -5.12 5.00
C PHE A 199 21.47 -5.92 5.71
N GLU A 200 22.58 -5.28 6.05
CA GLU A 200 23.68 -5.94 6.76
C GLU A 200 23.25 -6.50 8.11
N ASN A 201 22.45 -5.75 8.86
CA ASN A 201 21.93 -6.21 10.15
C ASN A 201 21.01 -7.42 9.97
N LEU A 202 20.13 -7.41 8.95
CA LEU A 202 19.26 -8.55 8.65
C LEU A 202 20.07 -9.80 8.36
N VAL A 203 21.10 -9.68 7.50
CA VAL A 203 21.97 -10.80 7.14
C VAL A 203 22.76 -11.32 8.36
N LYS A 204 23.30 -10.42 9.20
CA LYS A 204 24.15 -10.79 10.34
C LYS A 204 23.37 -11.31 11.55
N THR A 205 22.19 -10.74 11.81
CA THR A 205 21.48 -10.92 13.09
C THR A 205 20.03 -11.37 12.97
N GLY A 206 19.48 -11.40 11.75
CA GLY A 206 18.05 -11.61 11.51
C GLY A 206 17.16 -10.42 11.91
N LYS A 207 17.74 -9.32 12.39
CA LYS A 207 17.03 -8.09 12.81
C LYS A 207 17.40 -6.94 11.90
N MET A 208 16.42 -6.10 11.56
CA MET A 208 16.61 -4.92 10.70
C MET A 208 17.24 -3.76 11.47
N CYS A 209 16.74 -3.51 12.67
CA CYS A 209 17.14 -2.38 13.50
C CYS A 209 18.22 -2.81 14.48
N THR A 210 19.35 -2.11 14.52
CA THR A 210 20.33 -2.23 15.61
C THR A 210 19.69 -1.92 16.96
N ARG A 211 18.86 -0.87 16.98
CA ARG A 211 18.03 -0.47 18.11
C ARG A 211 16.67 -0.01 17.60
N GLU A 212 15.61 -0.51 18.21
CA GLU A 212 14.27 -0.05 17.87
C GLU A 212 14.01 1.36 18.39
N THR A 213 13.34 2.16 17.59
CA THR A 213 13.04 3.57 17.87
C THR A 213 11.61 3.90 17.45
N THR A 214 10.99 4.82 18.18
CA THR A 214 9.68 5.39 17.84
C THR A 214 9.83 6.90 17.78
N LYS A 215 9.56 7.47 16.61
CA LYS A 215 9.51 8.92 16.35
C LYS A 215 8.07 9.43 16.36
N ARG A 216 7.12 8.60 15.92
CA ARG A 216 5.69 8.96 15.75
C ARG A 216 4.81 7.74 15.99
N VAL A 217 3.58 7.97 16.46
CA VAL A 217 2.60 6.90 16.69
C VAL A 217 1.94 6.42 15.40
N HIS A 218 1.47 5.18 15.42
CA HIS A 218 0.61 4.62 14.39
C HIS A 218 -0.85 5.04 14.59
N TYR A 219 -1.64 5.00 13.53
CA TYR A 219 -3.09 4.94 13.60
C TYR A 219 -3.59 3.62 13.01
N MET A 220 -4.77 3.17 13.46
CA MET A 220 -5.52 2.11 12.80
C MET A 220 -6.54 2.75 11.87
N TYR A 221 -6.71 2.19 10.68
CA TYR A 221 -7.81 2.56 9.80
C TYR A 221 -9.07 1.80 10.19
N ASP A 222 -10.12 2.50 10.60
CA ASP A 222 -11.45 1.96 10.90
C ASP A 222 -12.31 1.99 9.64
N TRP A 223 -12.60 0.83 9.06
CA TRP A 223 -13.38 0.70 7.82
C TRP A 223 -14.89 0.85 8.02
N ASN A 224 -15.37 0.90 9.27
CA ASN A 224 -16.80 0.98 9.59
C ASN A 224 -17.28 2.43 9.77
N VAL A 225 -16.39 3.40 9.66
CA VAL A 225 -16.69 4.83 9.75
C VAL A 225 -16.37 5.53 8.44
N PRO A 226 -16.92 6.73 8.20
CA PRO A 226 -16.55 7.52 7.03
C PRO A 226 -15.03 7.76 6.96
N PRO A 227 -14.43 7.89 5.75
CA PRO A 227 -12.99 8.10 5.59
C PRO A 227 -12.42 9.26 6.42
N SER A 228 -13.18 10.33 6.64
CA SER A 228 -12.77 11.47 7.47
C SER A 228 -12.57 11.12 8.97
N GLN A 229 -13.09 9.97 9.42
CA GLN A 229 -13.04 9.46 10.79
C GLN A 229 -12.23 8.17 10.92
N CYS A 230 -11.65 7.65 9.83
CA CYS A 230 -10.95 6.36 9.78
C CYS A 230 -9.84 6.20 10.82
N CYS A 231 -9.07 7.26 11.02
CA CYS A 231 -7.67 7.10 11.33
C CYS A 231 -7.41 7.49 12.80
N LYS A 232 -7.70 6.56 13.71
CA LYS A 232 -7.56 6.73 15.16
C LYS A 232 -6.16 6.30 15.59
N THR A 233 -5.43 7.20 16.25
CA THR A 233 -4.10 6.90 16.78
C THR A 233 -4.15 5.76 17.79
N ILE A 234 -3.23 4.82 17.69
CA ILE A 234 -3.07 3.69 18.61
C ILE A 234 -1.85 3.95 19.48
N ASN A 235 -1.96 3.64 20.77
CA ASN A 235 -0.79 3.61 21.64
C ASN A 235 0.00 2.31 21.41
N GLU A 236 1.33 2.40 21.29
CA GLU A 236 2.18 1.24 20.98
C GLU A 236 2.03 0.09 21.99
N MET A 237 1.70 0.36 23.25
CA MET A 237 1.48 -0.66 24.28
C MET A 237 0.27 -1.59 23.98
N LYS A 238 -0.59 -1.25 23.02
CA LYS A 238 -1.73 -2.07 22.58
C LYS A 238 -1.44 -2.90 21.33
N ILE A 239 -0.26 -2.76 20.74
CA ILE A 239 0.15 -3.51 19.56
C ILE A 239 0.62 -4.90 20.02
N LEU A 240 -0.16 -5.94 19.69
CA LEU A 240 0.21 -7.35 19.91
C LEU A 240 0.78 -7.90 18.60
N LEU A 241 2.10 -8.16 18.57
CA LEU A 241 2.87 -8.66 17.43
C LEU A 241 3.33 -10.10 17.64
#